data_AF-A0A3D0LFY1-F1
#
_entry.id   AF-A0A3D0LFY1-F1
#
_cell.length_a   1.000
_cell.length_b   1.000
_cell.length_c   1.000
_cell.angle_alpha   90.00
_cell.angle_beta   90.00
_cell.angle_gamma   90.00
#
_symmetry.space_group_name_H-M   'P 1'
#
loop_
_entity.id
_entity.type
_entity.pdbx_description
1 polymer ?
#
loop_
_entity_poly.entity_id
_entity_poly.type
_entity_poly.pdbx_seq_one_letter_code
_entity_poly.pdbx_strand_id
1 'polypeptide(L)'
;MGLGSKIFGTHSDKELKRIYPIVDKIEALDEDMQKLSDDELKAKTDEFKKRLKDGETLDDILVEAFAVVREAAKRVLGMKHFRVQLVGGVLLHQGRIAEMRTGEGK
;
A
#
# COMPACT_ATOMS: atom_id res chain seq x y z
N MET A 1 10.16 30.67 -2.99
CA MET A 1 10.77 29.37 -2.62
C MET A 1 12.29 29.53 -2.69
N GLY A 2 13.01 29.42 -1.57
CA GLY A 2 14.44 29.73 -1.47
C GLY A 2 15.36 28.56 -1.84
N LEU A 3 16.61 28.87 -2.20
CA LEU A 3 17.65 27.90 -2.60
C LEU A 3 17.84 26.72 -1.62
N GLY A 4 17.58 26.91 -0.33
CA GLY A 4 17.72 25.86 0.70
C GLY A 4 16.74 24.69 0.57
N SER A 5 15.50 24.93 0.10
CA SER A 5 14.50 23.84 -0.05
C SER A 5 14.80 22.94 -1.26
N LYS A 6 15.55 23.44 -2.25
CA LYS A 6 16.01 22.64 -3.40
C LYS A 6 17.10 21.63 -3.02
N ILE A 7 17.88 21.90 -1.95
CA ILE A 7 19.01 21.07 -1.54
C ILE A 7 18.59 20.06 -0.45
N PHE A 8 17.67 20.42 0.45
CA PHE A 8 17.28 19.58 1.60
C PHE A 8 15.89 18.91 1.47
N GLY A 9 15.15 19.19 0.39
CA GLY A 9 13.78 18.70 0.17
C GLY A 9 12.75 19.35 1.10
N THR A 10 11.48 19.15 0.78
CA THR A 10 10.35 19.57 1.62
C THR A 10 10.08 18.56 2.75
N HIS A 11 9.26 18.94 3.72
CA HIS A 11 8.76 18.00 4.74
C HIS A 11 8.05 16.81 4.08
N SER A 12 7.21 17.07 3.08
CA SER A 12 6.51 16.04 2.31
C SER A 12 7.48 15.08 1.62
N ASP A 13 8.57 15.59 1.02
CA ASP A 13 9.57 14.73 0.36
C ASP A 13 10.24 13.77 1.36
N LYS A 14 10.50 14.25 2.59
CA LYS A 14 11.08 13.41 3.65
C LYS A 14 10.11 12.34 4.14
N GLU A 15 8.85 12.69 4.26
CA GLU A 15 7.80 11.75 4.64
C GLU A 15 7.59 10.68 3.57
N LEU A 16 7.52 11.07 2.29
CA LEU A 16 7.42 10.13 1.17
C LEU A 16 8.60 9.16 1.12
N LYS A 17 9.83 9.63 1.40
CA LYS A 17 11.01 8.77 1.50
C LYS A 17 10.89 7.66 2.56
N ARG A 18 10.08 7.84 3.60
CA ARG A 18 9.82 6.79 4.61
C ARG A 18 8.75 5.79 4.15
N ILE A 19 7.83 6.22 3.29
CA ILE A 19 6.72 5.41 2.79
C ILE A 19 7.12 4.59 1.57
N TYR A 20 7.96 5.13 0.70
CA TYR A 20 8.38 4.44 -0.53
C TYR A 20 8.94 3.03 -0.30
N PRO A 21 9.78 2.74 0.71
CA PRO A 21 10.24 1.38 0.96
C PRO A 21 9.11 0.40 1.30
N ILE A 22 8.02 0.87 1.92
CA ILE A 22 6.84 0.04 2.20
C ILE A 22 6.11 -0.27 0.89
N VAL A 23 5.92 0.77 0.06
CA VAL A 23 5.26 0.62 -1.26
C VAL A 23 6.07 -0.25 -2.20
N ASP A 24 7.41 -0.16 -2.18
CA ASP A 24 8.30 -1.02 -2.96
C ASP A 24 8.11 -2.49 -2.58
N LYS A 25 7.96 -2.80 -1.28
CA LYS A 25 7.66 -4.16 -0.82
C LYS A 25 6.28 -4.64 -1.28
N ILE A 26 5.27 -3.77 -1.28
CA ILE A 26 3.93 -4.11 -1.80
C ILE A 26 4.02 -4.46 -3.28
N GLU A 27 4.72 -3.65 -4.07
CA GLU A 27 4.90 -3.89 -5.52
C GLU A 27 5.78 -5.10 -5.80
N ALA A 28 6.72 -5.45 -4.92
CA ALA A 28 7.53 -6.66 -5.07
C ALA A 28 6.72 -7.96 -4.92
N LEU A 29 5.60 -7.95 -4.18
CA LEU A 29 4.71 -9.11 -4.03
C LEU A 29 3.75 -9.28 -5.22
N ASP A 30 3.81 -8.42 -6.22
CA ASP A 30 2.83 -8.36 -7.29
C ASP A 30 2.77 -9.63 -8.15
N GLU A 31 3.92 -10.22 -8.45
CA GLU A 31 3.99 -11.47 -9.20
C GLU A 31 3.47 -12.66 -8.37
N ASP A 32 3.72 -12.67 -7.07
CA ASP A 32 3.31 -13.75 -6.19
C ASP A 32 1.79 -13.74 -5.99
N MET A 33 1.17 -12.56 -5.82
CA MET A 33 -0.28 -12.44 -5.74
C MET A 33 -0.96 -12.84 -7.06
N GLN A 34 -0.33 -12.55 -8.21
CA GLN A 34 -0.86 -12.95 -9.52
C GLN A 34 -0.87 -14.46 -9.75
N LYS A 35 0.05 -15.20 -9.12
CA LYS A 35 0.12 -16.66 -9.23
C LYS A 35 -0.99 -17.37 -8.43
N LEU A 36 -1.59 -16.69 -7.46
CA LEU A 36 -2.67 -17.26 -6.65
C LEU A 36 -3.96 -17.41 -7.47
N SER A 37 -4.67 -18.51 -7.28
CA SER A 37 -6.08 -18.63 -7.67
C SER A 37 -6.98 -17.67 -6.87
N ASP A 38 -8.23 -17.50 -7.32
CA ASP A 38 -9.19 -16.65 -6.61
C ASP A 38 -9.48 -17.17 -5.19
N ASP A 39 -9.53 -18.49 -5.01
CA ASP A 39 -9.74 -19.11 -3.71
C ASP A 39 -8.53 -18.93 -2.79
N GLU A 40 -7.31 -19.05 -3.31
CA GLU A 40 -6.08 -18.80 -2.53
C GLU A 40 -5.95 -17.32 -2.14
N LEU A 41 -6.28 -16.40 -3.06
CA LEU A 41 -6.27 -14.96 -2.78
C LEU A 41 -7.33 -14.60 -1.73
N LYS A 42 -8.50 -15.25 -1.76
CA LYS A 42 -9.56 -15.08 -0.75
C LYS A 42 -9.12 -15.63 0.61
N ALA A 43 -8.47 -16.81 0.62
CA ALA A 43 -7.99 -17.46 1.84
C ALA A 43 -6.98 -16.63 2.62
N LYS A 44 -6.25 -15.71 1.96
CA LYS A 44 -5.37 -14.73 2.64
C LYS A 44 -6.11 -13.91 3.71
N THR A 45 -7.40 -13.64 3.53
CA THR A 45 -8.19 -12.93 4.56
C THR A 45 -8.25 -13.70 5.87
N ASP A 46 -8.49 -15.01 5.81
CA ASP A 46 -8.58 -15.85 6.99
C ASP A 46 -7.19 -16.08 7.62
N GLU A 47 -6.15 -16.16 6.79
CA GLU A 47 -4.74 -16.16 7.23
C GLU A 47 -4.42 -14.90 8.05
N PHE A 48 -4.73 -13.71 7.53
CA PHE A 48 -4.46 -12.44 8.23
C PHE A 48 -5.25 -12.33 9.53
N LYS A 49 -6.54 -12.69 9.54
CA LYS A 49 -7.35 -12.71 10.77
C LYS A 49 -6.75 -13.61 11.84
N LYS A 50 -6.24 -14.78 11.44
CA LYS A 50 -5.56 -15.70 12.35
C LYS A 50 -4.26 -15.07 12.89
N ARG A 51 -3.41 -14.54 12.01
CA ARG A 51 -2.15 -13.87 12.41
C ARG A 51 -2.37 -12.73 13.41
N LEU A 52 -3.40 -11.90 13.18
CA LEU A 52 -3.79 -10.84 14.11
C LEU A 52 -4.27 -11.38 15.45
N LYS A 53 -5.03 -12.48 15.46
CA LYS A 53 -5.44 -13.15 16.70
C LYS A 53 -4.24 -13.75 17.45
N ASP A 54 -3.24 -14.22 16.71
CA ASP A 54 -2.02 -14.82 17.25
C ASP A 54 -0.99 -13.75 17.71
N GLY A 55 -1.30 -12.46 17.55
CA GLY A 55 -0.57 -11.35 18.15
C GLY A 55 0.18 -10.45 17.18
N GLU A 56 0.13 -10.70 15.88
CA GLU A 56 0.64 -9.75 14.88
C GLU A 56 -0.22 -8.48 14.87
N THR A 57 0.41 -7.37 14.50
CA THR A 57 -0.24 -6.07 14.36
C THR A 57 -0.69 -5.81 12.92
N LEU A 58 -1.48 -4.76 12.73
CA LEU A 58 -1.85 -4.32 11.38
C LEU A 58 -0.63 -3.87 10.56
N ASP A 59 0.40 -3.33 11.21
CA ASP A 59 1.65 -2.93 10.55
C ASP A 59 2.43 -4.15 10.04
N ASP A 60 2.39 -5.25 10.78
CA ASP A 60 3.09 -6.49 10.41
C ASP A 60 2.50 -7.11 9.14
N ILE A 61 1.17 -7.04 8.97
CA ILE A 61 0.47 -7.60 7.80
C ILE A 61 0.29 -6.59 6.65
N LEU A 62 0.63 -5.32 6.85
CA LEU A 62 0.27 -4.21 5.94
C LEU A 62 0.69 -4.49 4.51
N VAL A 63 1.93 -4.90 4.30
CA VAL A 63 2.51 -5.11 2.96
C VAL A 63 1.75 -6.20 2.21
N GLU A 64 1.53 -7.34 2.85
CA GLU A 64 0.84 -8.48 2.24
C GLU A 64 -0.64 -8.17 2.01
N ALA A 65 -1.30 -7.53 2.98
CA ALA A 65 -2.70 -7.14 2.87
C ALA A 65 -2.92 -6.16 1.70
N PHE A 66 -2.04 -5.16 1.53
CA PHE A 66 -2.13 -4.23 0.41
C PHE A 66 -1.87 -4.92 -0.93
N ALA A 67 -0.93 -5.85 -1.00
CA ALA A 67 -0.67 -6.62 -2.22
C ALA A 67 -1.89 -7.48 -2.61
N VAL A 68 -2.53 -8.13 -1.63
CA VAL A 68 -3.78 -8.89 -1.83
C VAL A 68 -4.90 -8.00 -2.35
N VAL A 69 -5.13 -6.84 -1.72
CA VAL A 69 -6.17 -5.88 -2.17
C VAL A 69 -5.87 -5.35 -3.56
N ARG A 70 -4.60 -5.07 -3.88
CA ARG A 70 -4.18 -4.59 -5.20
C ARG A 70 -4.51 -5.59 -6.30
N GLU A 71 -4.26 -6.88 -6.08
CA GLU A 71 -4.59 -7.93 -7.03
C GLU A 71 -6.11 -8.19 -7.08
N ALA A 72 -6.80 -8.19 -5.94
CA ALA A 72 -8.25 -8.34 -5.90
C ALA A 72 -8.97 -7.22 -6.69
N ALA A 73 -8.52 -5.97 -6.57
CA ALA A 73 -9.06 -4.85 -7.34
C ALA A 73 -8.83 -5.03 -8.85
N LYS A 74 -7.66 -5.54 -9.27
CA LYS A 74 -7.40 -5.86 -10.67
C LYS A 74 -8.38 -6.91 -11.19
N ARG A 75 -8.63 -7.98 -10.42
CA ARG A 75 -9.53 -9.07 -10.82
C ARG A 75 -10.99 -8.66 -10.86
N VAL A 76 -11.45 -7.93 -9.85
CA VAL A 76 -12.87 -7.60 -9.69
C VAL A 76 -13.27 -6.36 -10.49
N LEU A 77 -12.41 -5.33 -10.51
CA LEU A 77 -12.72 -4.03 -11.09
C LEU A 77 -11.98 -3.76 -12.41
N GLY A 78 -11.06 -4.64 -12.82
CA GLY A 78 -10.18 -4.42 -13.97
C GLY A 78 -9.15 -3.30 -13.74
N MET A 79 -9.01 -2.81 -12.50
CA MET A 79 -8.16 -1.68 -12.16
C MET A 79 -7.12 -2.06 -11.13
N LYS A 80 -5.84 -1.91 -11.48
CA LYS A 80 -4.73 -2.15 -10.56
C LYS A 80 -4.33 -0.85 -9.90
N HIS A 81 -4.25 -0.84 -8.56
CA HIS A 81 -3.85 0.37 -7.83
C HIS A 81 -2.47 0.85 -8.28
N PHE A 82 -2.40 2.13 -8.63
CA PHE A 82 -1.16 2.83 -8.94
C PHE A 82 -0.36 3.08 -7.68
N ARG A 83 0.96 3.30 -7.84
CA ARG A 83 1.88 3.59 -6.75
C ARG A 83 1.42 4.74 -5.86
N VAL A 84 0.86 5.80 -6.45
CA VAL A 84 0.34 6.96 -5.69
C VAL A 84 -0.85 6.61 -4.80
N GLN A 85 -1.70 5.67 -5.22
CA GLN A 85 -2.82 5.17 -4.42
C GLN A 85 -2.32 4.29 -3.27
N LEU A 86 -1.27 3.49 -3.50
CA LEU A 86 -0.62 2.72 -2.43
C LEU A 86 -0.03 3.66 -1.38
N VAL A 87 0.68 4.72 -1.80
CA VAL A 87 1.19 5.75 -0.87
C VAL A 87 0.04 6.37 -0.07
N GLY A 88 -1.05 6.75 -0.75
CA GLY A 88 -2.25 7.30 -0.11
C GLY A 88 -2.83 6.35 0.95
N GLY A 89 -2.99 5.08 0.60
CA GLY A 89 -3.51 4.07 1.54
C GLY A 89 -2.61 3.85 2.75
N VAL A 90 -1.28 3.81 2.59
CA VAL A 90 -0.35 3.69 3.72
C VAL A 90 -0.42 4.92 4.63
N LEU A 91 -0.55 6.13 4.05
CA LEU A 91 -0.73 7.35 4.85
C LEU A 91 -2.04 7.33 5.64
N LEU A 92 -3.14 6.89 5.03
CA LEU A 92 -4.44 6.76 5.70
C LEU A 92 -4.38 5.73 6.84
N HIS A 93 -3.72 4.59 6.61
CA HIS A 93 -3.47 3.58 7.65
C HIS A 93 -2.73 4.15 8.86
N GLN A 94 -1.75 5.03 8.62
CA GLN A 94 -1.02 5.75 9.67
C GLN A 94 -1.83 6.86 10.36
N GLY A 95 -3.13 7.01 10.05
CA GLY A 95 -4.00 8.05 10.61
C GLY A 95 -3.69 9.46 10.07
N ARG A 96 -3.05 9.56 8.90
CA ARG A 96 -2.64 10.84 8.29
C ARG A 96 -3.58 11.22 7.16
N ILE A 97 -3.55 12.49 6.77
CA ILE A 97 -4.28 12.99 5.60
C ILE A 97 -3.43 12.78 4.34
N ALA A 98 -3.97 12.02 3.38
CA ALA A 98 -3.40 11.88 2.04
C ALA A 98 -4.05 12.90 1.09
N GLU A 99 -3.31 13.95 0.71
CA GLU A 99 -3.77 14.87 -0.33
C GLU A 99 -3.49 14.27 -1.71
N MET A 100 -4.57 13.94 -2.44
CA MET A 100 -4.54 13.44 -3.80
C MET A 100 -5.47 14.30 -4.66
N ARG A 101 -5.05 14.64 -5.87
CA ARG A 101 -5.83 15.41 -6.84
C ARG A 101 -7.07 14.63 -7.29
N THR A 102 -8.08 15.34 -7.80
CA THR A 102 -9.23 14.70 -8.44
C THR A 102 -8.77 13.89 -9.65
N GLY A 103 -9.27 12.67 -9.79
CA GLY A 103 -8.85 11.74 -10.84
C GLY A 103 -7.72 10.78 -10.46
N GLU A 104 -7.10 10.93 -9.27
CA GLU A 104 -6.08 9.98 -8.79
C GLU A 104 -6.66 8.72 -8.11
N GLY A 105 -7.99 8.58 -8.11
CA GLY A 105 -8.69 7.41 -7.56
C GLY A 105 -8.60 7.32 -6.03
N LYS A 106 -9.17 8.32 -5.34
CA LYS A 106 -9.41 8.32 -3.88
C LYS A 106 -10.57 7.40 -3.49
#